data_AF-A9F302-F1
#
_entry.id   AF-A9F302-F1
#
_cell.length_a   1.000
_cell.length_b   1.000
_cell.length_c   1.000
_cell.angle_alpha   90.00
_cell.angle_beta   90.00
_cell.angle_gamma   90.00
#
_symmetry.space_group_name_H-M   'P 1'
#
loop_
_entity.id
_entity.type
_entity.pdbx_description
1 polymer ?
#
loop_
_entity_poly.entity_id
_entity_poly.type
_entity_poly.pdbx_seq_one_letter_code
_entity_poly.pdbx_strand_id
1 'polypeptide(L)' 'MEAHRLEATVRPDGTLTIEGLPLGPGTSVEVIVLVKERPQSSAYPLQGTPYRFDDPFSPAEPGGWEAER' A
#
# COMPACT_ATOMS: atom_id res chain seq x y z
N MET A 1 -2.95 14.41 21.57
CA MET A 1 -3.43 13.04 21.31
C MET A 1 -2.27 12.27 20.73
N GLU A 2 -1.90 11.14 21.36
CA GLU A 2 -0.90 10.22 20.82
C GLU A 2 -1.65 9.07 20.16
N ALA A 3 -1.35 8.81 18.89
CA ALA A 3 -2.05 7.81 18.10
C ALA A 3 -1.08 6.68 17.74
N HIS A 4 -1.39 5.47 18.20
CA HIS A 4 -0.68 4.26 17.79
C HIS A 4 -1.45 3.56 16.68
N ARG A 5 -0.79 3.32 15.55
CA ARG A 5 -1.38 2.61 14.41
C ARG A 5 -0.96 1.15 14.42
N LEU A 6 -1.92 0.25 14.56
CA LEU A 6 -1.74 -1.17 14.32
C LEU A 6 -2.60 -1.60 13.12
N GLU A 7 -2.06 -2.53 12.33
CA GLU A 7 -2.82 -3.18 11.26
C GLU A 7 -3.22 -4.58 11.72
N ALA A 8 -4.51 -4.87 11.71
CA ALA A 8 -5.05 -6.17 12.06
C ALA A 8 -6.20 -6.52 11.11
N THR A 9 -6.35 -7.80 10.82
CA THR A 9 -7.43 -8.32 9.98
C THR A 9 -8.56 -8.81 10.88
N VAL A 10 -9.79 -8.39 10.58
CA VAL A 10 -10.98 -8.87 11.28
C VAL A 10 -11.14 -10.37 11.01
N ARG A 11 -11.32 -11.15 12.07
CA ARG A 11 -11.50 -12.61 11.98
C ARG A 11 -12.86 -12.96 11.36
N PRO A 12 -13.04 -14.20 10.85
CA PRO A 12 -14.32 -14.61 10.24
C PRO A 12 -15.54 -14.51 11.16
N ASP A 13 -15.33 -14.57 12.47
CA ASP A 13 -16.37 -14.40 13.50
C ASP A 13 -16.72 -12.92 13.78
N GLY A 14 -16.11 -11.99 13.05
CA GLY A 14 -16.30 -10.55 13.23
C GLY A 14 -15.49 -9.95 14.38
N THR A 15 -14.59 -10.71 15.01
CA THR A 15 -13.77 -10.21 16.11
C THR A 15 -12.48 -9.56 15.63
N LEU A 16 -12.04 -8.52 16.35
CA LEU A 16 -10.72 -7.91 16.22
C LEU A 16 -10.02 -7.96 17.58
N THR A 17 -8.83 -8.57 17.65
CA THR A 17 -8.00 -8.56 18.86
C THR A 17 -6.78 -7.69 18.61
N ILE A 18 -6.54 -6.74 19.50
CA ILE A 18 -5.36 -5.87 19.48
C ILE A 18 -4.46 -6.30 20.64
N GLU A 19 -3.23 -6.69 20.33
CA GLU A 19 -2.25 -7.19 21.31
C GLU A 19 -0.97 -6.33 21.26
N GLY A 20 -0.23 -6.30 22.37
CA GLY A 20 1.06 -5.61 22.43
C GLY A 20 0.99 -4.08 22.37
N LEU A 21 -0.14 -3.48 22.75
CA LEU A 21 -0.25 -2.02 22.88
C LEU A 21 0.78 -1.51 23.91
N PRO A 22 1.59 -0.49 23.58
CA PRO A 22 2.59 0.09 24.48
C PRO A 22 1.94 1.01 25.52
N LEU A 23 0.87 0.55 26.16
CA LEU A 23 0.04 1.31 27.09
C LEU A 23 0.03 0.63 28.46
N GLY A 24 0.00 1.45 29.51
CA GLY A 24 -0.05 0.96 30.88
C GLY A 24 -1.41 0.39 31.28
N PRO A 25 -1.49 -0.43 32.33
CA PRO A 25 -2.76 -0.86 32.91
C PRO A 25 -3.62 0.34 33.35
N GLY A 26 -4.93 0.29 33.09
CA GLY A 26 -5.87 1.33 33.48
C GLY A 26 -5.89 2.57 32.58
N THR A 27 -5.09 2.60 31.51
CA THR A 27 -5.16 3.66 30.51
C THR A 27 -6.48 3.58 29.73
N SER A 28 -7.25 4.67 29.73
CA SER A 28 -8.45 4.81 28.90
C SER A 28 -8.03 5.06 27.45
N VAL A 29 -8.65 4.34 26.52
CA VAL A 29 -8.32 4.41 25.09
C VAL A 29 -9.58 4.58 24.26
N GLU A 30 -9.44 5.29 23.14
CA GLU A 30 -10.43 5.37 22.07
C GLU A 30 -9.94 4.53 20.89
N VAL A 31 -10.85 3.78 20.26
CA VAL A 31 -10.53 2.92 19.11
C VAL A 31 -11.25 3.44 17.89
N ILE A 32 -10.49 3.75 16.84
CA ILE A 32 -11.00 4.16 15.53
C ILE A 32 -10.70 3.05 14.52
N VAL A 33 -11.74 2.50 13.89
CA VAL A 33 -11.60 1.46 12.87
C VAL A 33 -11.61 2.09 11.49
N LEU A 34 -10.51 1.95 10.76
CA LEU A 34 -10.40 2.39 9.36
C LEU A 34 -10.40 1.17 8.46
N VAL A 35 -11.42 1.06 7.60
CA VAL A 35 -11.48 0.01 6.58
C VAL A 35 -10.49 0.37 5.48
N LYS A 36 -9.45 -0.45 5.30
CA LYS A 36 -8.59 -0.34 4.12
C LYS A 36 -9.37 -0.83 2.91
N GLU A 37 -9.61 0.05 1.95
CA GLU A 37 -9.98 -0.39 0.61
C GLU A 37 -8.85 -1.26 0.08
N ARG A 38 -9.19 -2.48 -0.36
CA ARG A 38 -8.23 -3.32 -1.04
C ARG A 38 -7.86 -2.54 -2.30
N PRO A 39 -6.57 -2.21 -2.53
CA PRO A 39 -6.22 -1.57 -3.79
C PRO A 39 -6.75 -2.47 -4.89
N GLN A 40 -7.55 -1.91 -5.80
CA GLN A 40 -7.90 -2.60 -7.03
C GLN A 40 -6.61 -2.69 -7.85
N SER A 41 -5.70 -3.57 -7.44
CA SER A 41 -4.60 -4.01 -8.26
C SER A 41 -5.23 -4.88 -9.34
N SER A 42 -5.70 -4.23 -10.40
CA SER A 42 -5.65 -4.88 -11.69
C SER A 42 -4.17 -5.25 -11.86
N ALA A 43 -3.84 -6.54 -11.70
CA ALA A 43 -2.47 -7.02 -11.86
C ALA A 43 -1.89 -6.65 -13.24
N TYR A 44 -2.76 -6.33 -14.20
CA TYR A 44 -2.42 -5.97 -15.55
C TYR A 44 -3.31 -4.81 -16.05
N PRO A 45 -3.03 -3.56 -15.65
CA PRO A 45 -3.85 -2.39 -16.01
C PRO A 45 -3.91 -2.13 -17.52
N LEU A 46 -2.99 -2.71 -18.29
CA LEU A 46 -2.91 -2.60 -19.74
C LEU A 46 -3.38 -3.87 -20.48
N GLN A 47 -3.89 -4.89 -19.78
CA GLN A 47 -4.33 -6.13 -20.42
C GLN A 47 -5.50 -5.87 -21.37
N GLY A 48 -5.32 -6.22 -22.65
CA GLY A 48 -6.33 -6.01 -23.69
C GLY A 48 -6.31 -4.61 -24.32
N THR A 49 -5.44 -3.71 -23.85
CA THR A 49 -5.27 -2.37 -24.45
C THR A 49 -4.17 -2.43 -25.51
N PRO A 50 -4.48 -2.27 -26.81
CA PRO A 50 -3.45 -2.21 -27.85
C PRO A 50 -2.64 -0.92 -27.68
N TYR A 51 -1.32 -1.06 -27.52
CA TYR A 51 -0.39 0.06 -27.46
C TYR A 51 0.47 0.10 -28.72
N ARG A 52 0.60 1.27 -29.34
CA ARG A 52 1.42 1.49 -30.54
C ARG A 52 2.61 2.36 -30.17
N PHE A 53 3.81 1.86 -30.45
CA PHE A 53 5.02 2.67 -30.41
C PHE A 53 5.23 3.27 -31.80
N ASP A 54 5.28 4.59 -31.88
CA ASP A 54 5.51 5.28 -33.16
C ASP A 54 6.97 5.17 -33.63
N ASP A 55 7.91 5.10 -32.68
CA ASP A 55 9.32 4.80 -32.93
C ASP A 55 9.85 3.84 -31.85
N PRO A 56 9.72 2.51 -32.04
CA PRO A 56 10.07 1.54 -31.01
C PRO A 56 11.58 1.40 -30.76
N PHE A 57 12.42 1.98 -31.63
CA PHE A 57 13.88 1.89 -31.53
C PHE A 57 14.53 3.22 -31.13
N SER A 58 13.74 4.26 -30.85
CA SER A 58 14.28 5.52 -30.33
C SER A 58 14.98 5.29 -29.00
N PRO A 59 16.09 5.99 -28.71
CA PRO A 59 16.73 5.95 -27.40
C PRO A 59 15.73 6.31 -26.30
N ALA A 60 15.68 5.49 -25.23
CA ALA A 60 14.78 5.74 -24.10
C ALA A 60 15.09 7.06 -23.38
N GLU A 61 16.35 7.48 -23.43
CA GLU A 61 16.89 8.72 -22.88
C GLU A 61 17.83 9.34 -23.93
N PRO A 62 17.68 10.62 -24.31
CA PRO A 62 18.53 11.27 -25.30
C PRO A 62 20.01 11.34 -24.93
N GLY A 63 20.34 11.30 -23.62
CA GLY A 63 21.70 11.47 -23.09
C GLY A 63 22.44 10.16 -22.80
N GLY A 64 21.80 9.01 -22.93
CA GLY A 64 22.36 7.73 -22.48
C GLY A 64 22.54 7.65 -20.96
N TRP A 65 22.81 6.45 -20.45
CA TRP A 65 23.10 6.23 -19.04
C TRP A 65 24.60 6.45 -18.80
N GLU A 66 24.99 7.64 -18.35
CA GLU A 66 26.35 7.83 -17.82
C GLU A 66 26.41 7.21 -16.41
N ALA A 67 27.18 6.13 -16.26
CA ALA A 67 27.61 5.71 -14.93
C ALA A 67 28.77 6.63 -14.51
N GLU A 68 28.52 7.53 -13.56
CA GLU A 68 29.58 8.32 -12.93
C GLU A 68 30.70 7.38 -12.43
N ARG A 69 31.94 7.69 -12.79
CA ARG A 69 33.13 6.91 -12.46
C ARG A 69 34.00 7.61 -11.44
#